data_AF-A0A7S1WBT6-F1
#
_entry.id   AF-A0A7S1WBT6-F1
#
_cell.length_a   1.000
_cell.length_b   1.000
_cell.length_c   1.000
_cell.angle_alpha   90.00
_cell.angle_beta   90.00
_cell.angle_gamma   90.00
#
_symmetry.space_group_name_H-M   'P 1'
#
loop_
_entity.id
_entity.type
_entity.pdbx_description
1 polymer ?
#
loop_
_entity_poly.entity_id
_entity_poly.type
_entity_poly.pdbx_seq_one_letter_code
_entity_poly.pdbx_strand_id
1 'polypeptide(L)'
;MSLLCLVWDRTGRASLSREPASFTRSFPSSFERDLRLRPPSLAGSAALEGAPEEAVGAAVPPPTAARPATAVSLFLGRHAAAGGSGPWGEAAPPASLPHPLALVKSSLQKAIRRGLARQAVAAAAYLLAHEPRELLRRLPVVLCEDVGIFDDLPELTWLMVAVQSGYVLSEEDVGFVLRLVGAAALHPQRTSPPKLLPGAAEVALARLLPRPAPATLAQKQAAPAPSAEKPAETAEAAASAGRTELLARCLALRACYGGMGGDVHLLLSFAASPELWADRLAPPSAGSPQASALAQEWLAVARGGGLGPRAWAWPLELAVQLEAAVDFHCSDVVPRLLRFLRSRPGATSVPEEAELKAAMWQHRSSLNCRDPPRPPTSAPAWWDAAGDAELSRLSRAAWAERRPQPPAAGVTAGAGADGKRRKTAGAGGGARQLSILRFAGPGAADATAGAAGA
;
A
#
# COMPACT_ATOMS: atom_id res chain seq x y z
N MET A 1 8.79 16.09 22.46
CA MET A 1 8.40 15.22 21.32
C MET A 1 8.25 16.08 20.08
N SER A 2 8.71 15.60 18.92
CA SER A 2 8.40 16.21 17.62
C SER A 2 7.43 15.29 16.88
N LEU A 3 6.54 15.88 16.09
CA LEU A 3 5.54 15.21 15.27
C LEU A 3 6.03 15.22 13.83
N LEU A 4 5.77 14.16 13.07
CA LEU A 4 5.97 14.18 11.62
C LEU A 4 4.61 14.54 11.01
N CYS A 5 4.51 15.66 10.32
CA CYS A 5 3.25 16.15 9.77
C CYS A 5 3.27 15.96 8.26
N LEU A 6 2.28 15.26 7.71
CA LEU A 6 2.02 15.22 6.27
C LEU A 6 0.88 16.20 6.00
N VAL A 7 1.24 17.38 5.53
CA VAL A 7 0.33 18.50 5.34
C VAL A 7 -0.07 18.58 3.89
N TRP A 8 -1.38 18.58 3.62
CA TRP A 8 -1.94 18.86 2.32
C TRP A 8 -2.52 20.27 2.32
N ASP A 9 -1.86 21.20 1.62
CA ASP A 9 -2.25 22.60 1.64
C ASP A 9 -3.39 22.92 0.66
N ARG A 10 -3.86 24.18 0.68
CA ARG A 10 -4.95 24.65 -0.20
C ARG A 10 -4.55 24.73 -1.67
N THR A 11 -3.27 24.71 -1.97
CA THR A 11 -2.75 24.72 -3.34
C THR A 11 -2.67 23.32 -3.94
N GLY A 12 -3.05 22.29 -3.17
CA GLY A 12 -2.96 20.90 -3.59
C GLY A 12 -1.53 20.35 -3.48
N ARG A 13 -0.69 20.94 -2.62
CA ARG A 13 0.67 20.46 -2.40
C ARG A 13 0.76 19.71 -1.08
N ALA A 14 1.28 18.48 -1.15
CA ALA A 14 1.75 17.76 0.02
C ALA A 14 3.12 18.29 0.46
N SER A 15 3.30 18.39 1.77
CA SER A 15 4.61 18.59 2.38
C SER A 15 4.76 17.69 3.59
N LEU A 16 5.99 17.28 3.90
CA LEU A 16 6.32 16.53 5.10
C LEU A 16 7.25 17.36 5.98
N SER A 17 6.75 17.84 7.11
CA SER A 17 7.51 18.65 8.06
C SER A 17 7.61 17.98 9.42
N ARG A 18 8.63 18.35 10.20
CA ARG A 18 8.66 18.04 11.63
C ARG A 18 8.13 19.24 12.39
N GLU A 19 7.12 19.01 13.21
CA GLU A 19 6.50 20.07 14.01
C GLU A 19 6.70 19.82 15.50
N PRO A 20 6.79 20.87 16.33
CA PRO A 20 6.76 20.71 17.77
C PRO A 20 5.40 20.16 18.22
N ALA A 21 5.37 19.45 19.35
CA ALA A 21 4.11 18.95 19.91
C ALA A 21 3.03 20.05 20.10
N SER A 22 3.43 21.31 20.29
CA SER A 22 2.53 22.47 20.39
C SER A 22 1.80 22.81 19.10
N PHE A 23 2.27 22.36 17.94
CA PHE A 23 1.64 22.60 16.63
C PHE A 23 0.20 22.10 16.57
N THR A 24 -0.09 21.01 17.30
CA THR A 24 -1.44 20.44 17.43
C THR A 24 -2.46 21.42 18.01
N ARG A 25 -2.03 22.35 18.89
CA ARG A 25 -2.90 23.35 19.52
C ARG A 25 -3.52 24.32 18.52
N SER A 26 -2.97 24.42 17.31
CA SER A 26 -3.49 25.27 16.23
C SER A 26 -4.66 24.64 15.49
N PHE A 27 -5.05 23.40 15.81
CA PHE A 27 -6.08 22.66 15.09
C PHE A 27 -7.24 22.23 16.00
N PRO A 28 -8.45 22.06 15.44
CA PRO A 28 -9.59 21.53 16.20
C PRO A 28 -9.26 20.14 16.75
N SER A 29 -9.63 19.87 18.00
CA SER A 29 -9.33 18.62 18.74
C SER A 29 -9.84 17.33 18.08
N SER A 30 -10.65 17.42 17.02
CA SER A 30 -11.18 16.28 16.27
C SER A 30 -10.20 15.68 15.25
N PHE A 31 -9.04 16.31 15.00
CA PHE A 31 -8.07 15.88 13.99
C PHE A 31 -6.88 15.09 14.53
N GLU A 32 -6.77 14.95 15.85
CA GLU A 32 -5.68 14.20 16.46
C GLU A 32 -5.98 12.70 16.44
N ARG A 33 -5.28 11.96 15.58
CA ARG A 33 -5.12 10.51 15.74
C ARG A 33 -3.64 10.18 15.88
N ASP A 34 -3.31 9.62 17.04
CA ASP A 34 -1.96 9.17 17.37
C ASP A 34 -1.65 7.88 16.61
N LEU A 35 -1.27 8.01 15.33
CA LEU A 35 -0.83 6.89 14.50
C LEU A 35 0.60 6.50 14.89
N ARG A 36 0.74 5.32 15.49
CA ARG A 36 2.05 4.78 15.85
C ARG A 36 2.62 3.97 14.71
N LEU A 37 3.58 4.58 14.03
CA LEU A 37 4.42 3.88 13.09
C LEU A 37 5.42 3.02 13.87
N ARG A 38 5.40 1.71 13.62
CA ARG A 38 6.48 0.82 14.02
C ARG A 38 7.44 0.73 12.85
N PRO A 39 8.76 0.94 13.05
CA PRO A 39 9.73 0.57 12.04
C PRO A 39 9.49 -0.89 11.65
N PRO A 40 9.52 -1.23 10.35
CA PRO A 40 9.36 -2.60 9.92
C PRO A 40 10.47 -3.47 10.53
N SER A 41 10.11 -4.65 11.05
CA SER A 41 11.10 -5.61 11.54
C SER A 41 11.80 -6.26 10.35
N LEU A 42 13.10 -6.00 10.20
CA LEU A 42 13.92 -6.59 9.12
C LEU A 42 14.44 -8.00 9.48
N ALA A 43 14.20 -8.46 10.72
CA ALA A 43 14.79 -9.68 11.26
C ALA A 43 14.41 -10.97 10.52
N GLY A 44 13.39 -10.95 9.65
CA GLY A 44 12.94 -12.12 8.88
C GLY A 44 13.51 -12.24 7.46
N SER A 45 14.20 -11.23 6.93
CA SER A 45 14.57 -11.22 5.50
C SER A 45 15.85 -11.99 5.18
N ALA A 46 16.74 -12.23 6.17
CA ALA A 46 18.02 -12.90 5.94
C ALA A 46 17.88 -14.40 5.58
N ALA A 47 16.70 -15.00 5.77
CA ALA A 47 16.46 -16.42 5.50
C ALA A 47 16.05 -16.75 4.05
N LEU A 48 15.93 -15.75 3.16
CA LEU A 48 15.40 -15.93 1.80
C LEU A 48 16.46 -15.99 0.69
N GLU A 49 17.74 -15.74 1.00
CA GLU A 49 18.82 -15.91 0.03
C GLU A 49 19.57 -17.21 0.34
N GLY A 50 19.32 -18.25 -0.46
CA GLY A 50 20.08 -19.49 -0.48
C GLY A 50 21.49 -19.27 -1.02
N ALA A 51 22.33 -18.57 -0.27
CA ALA A 51 23.76 -18.50 -0.52
C ALA A 51 24.41 -19.85 -0.12
N PRO A 52 25.35 -20.37 -0.92
CA PRO A 52 26.05 -21.61 -0.60
C PRO A 52 26.84 -21.48 0.71
N GLU A 53 26.71 -22.50 1.56
CA GLU A 53 27.20 -22.59 2.96
C GLU A 53 28.74 -22.56 3.13
N GLU A 54 29.50 -22.39 2.05
CA GLU A 54 30.97 -22.45 2.05
C GLU A 54 31.61 -21.06 1.96
N ALA A 55 31.39 -20.21 2.97
CA ALA A 55 32.35 -19.22 3.44
C ALA A 55 31.69 -18.42 4.56
N VAL A 56 32.40 -18.28 5.68
CA VAL A 56 32.39 -17.18 6.67
C VAL A 56 32.49 -17.75 8.08
N GLY A 57 33.73 -18.00 8.50
CA GLY A 57 34.12 -18.11 9.90
C GLY A 57 34.36 -16.73 10.54
N ALA A 58 33.47 -15.76 10.31
CA ALA A 58 33.50 -14.47 10.98
C ALA A 58 32.38 -14.40 12.01
N ALA A 59 32.75 -14.20 13.27
CA ALA A 59 31.82 -14.08 14.39
C ALA A 59 30.84 -12.93 14.14
N VAL A 60 29.55 -13.28 14.04
CA VAL A 60 28.46 -12.29 14.04
C VAL A 60 28.48 -11.62 15.42
N PRO A 61 28.66 -10.29 15.50
CA PRO A 61 28.65 -9.61 16.79
C PRO A 61 27.29 -9.78 17.48
N PRO A 62 27.25 -9.89 18.82
CA PRO A 62 25.99 -10.04 19.54
C PRO A 62 25.05 -8.86 19.25
N PRO A 63 23.72 -9.08 19.22
CA PRO A 63 22.76 -8.03 18.94
C PRO A 63 22.96 -6.89 19.93
N THR A 64 23.39 -5.74 19.42
CA THR A 64 23.55 -4.51 20.20
C THR A 64 22.19 -4.10 20.76
N ALA A 65 22.18 -3.63 22.02
CA ALA A 65 20.99 -3.30 22.79
C ALA A 65 19.93 -2.57 21.96
N ALA A 66 18.67 -3.05 22.06
CA ALA A 66 17.54 -2.53 21.31
C ALA A 66 17.45 -0.99 21.41
N ARG A 67 17.61 -0.31 20.26
CA ARG A 67 17.47 1.15 20.20
C ARG A 67 16.07 1.56 20.65
N PRO A 68 15.93 2.64 21.45
CA PRO A 68 14.63 3.14 21.87
C PRO A 68 13.81 3.55 20.64
N ALA A 69 12.62 2.97 20.49
CA ALA A 69 11.69 3.34 19.45
C ALA A 69 11.30 4.81 19.62
N THR A 70 11.68 5.66 18.65
CA THR A 70 11.22 7.05 18.64
C THR A 70 9.76 7.04 18.20
N ALA A 71 8.84 7.37 19.10
CA ALA A 71 7.43 7.50 18.74
C ALA A 71 7.27 8.67 17.75
N VAL A 72 6.68 8.38 16.60
CA VAL A 72 6.34 9.36 15.57
C VAL A 72 4.83 9.43 15.54
N SER A 73 4.28 10.59 15.89
CA SER A 73 2.86 10.87 15.70
C SER A 73 2.69 11.58 14.36
N LEU A 74 1.69 11.16 13.61
CA LEU A 74 1.37 11.69 12.30
C LEU A 74 0.17 12.62 12.38
N PHE A 75 0.38 13.89 12.06
CA PHE A 75 -0.71 14.86 11.99
C PHE A 75 -1.20 15.00 10.55
N LEU A 76 -2.53 15.04 10.39
CA LEU A 76 -3.22 15.20 9.11
C LEU A 76 -4.04 16.49 9.15
N GLY A 77 -3.64 17.48 8.36
CA GLY A 77 -4.45 18.64 8.07
C GLY A 77 -4.87 18.63 6.59
N ARG A 78 -6.18 18.68 6.33
CA ARG A 78 -6.73 19.27 5.11
C ARG A 78 -7.53 20.47 5.60
N HIS A 79 -7.36 21.64 5.00
CA HIS A 79 -8.29 22.75 5.20
C HIS A 79 -9.63 22.38 4.56
N ALA A 80 -10.38 21.48 5.20
CA ALA A 80 -11.70 21.10 4.75
C ALA A 80 -12.66 22.23 5.13
N ALA A 81 -13.31 22.83 4.13
CA ALA A 81 -14.65 23.34 4.34
C ALA A 81 -15.48 22.17 4.90
N ALA A 82 -16.20 22.39 6.01
CA ALA A 82 -16.98 21.36 6.69
C ALA A 82 -17.78 20.51 5.69
N GLY A 83 -17.34 19.27 5.47
CA GLY A 83 -17.93 18.37 4.49
C GLY A 83 -19.35 18.00 4.91
N GLY A 84 -20.32 18.33 4.06
CA GLY A 84 -21.64 17.71 4.14
C GLY A 84 -21.52 16.20 3.98
N SER A 85 -22.54 15.46 4.42
CA SER A 85 -22.69 14.03 4.16
C SER A 85 -22.72 13.79 2.65
N GLY A 86 -21.55 13.64 2.05
CA GLY A 86 -21.42 13.31 0.64
C GLY A 86 -22.11 11.97 0.38
N PRO A 87 -22.48 11.70 -0.89
CA PRO A 87 -23.07 10.42 -1.28
C PRO A 87 -22.18 9.22 -0.90
N TRP A 88 -20.92 9.45 -0.56
CA TRP A 88 -19.92 8.48 -0.10
C TRP A 88 -20.01 8.10 1.39
N GLY A 89 -21.06 8.52 2.10
CA GLY A 89 -21.28 8.12 3.50
C GLY A 89 -21.35 6.59 3.69
N GLU A 90 -21.15 6.12 4.93
CA GLU A 90 -21.20 4.70 5.33
C GLU A 90 -22.57 4.06 5.00
N ALA A 91 -22.80 3.71 3.74
CA ALA A 91 -23.85 2.76 3.40
C ALA A 91 -23.46 1.43 4.09
N ALA A 92 -24.42 0.80 4.77
CA ALA A 92 -24.19 -0.50 5.37
C ALA A 92 -23.61 -1.45 4.29
N PRO A 93 -22.48 -2.13 4.55
CA PRO A 93 -21.84 -2.99 3.56
C PRO A 93 -22.82 -4.08 3.12
N PRO A 94 -22.82 -4.46 1.84
CA PRO A 94 -23.67 -5.54 1.36
C PRO A 94 -23.35 -6.84 2.12
N ALA A 95 -24.37 -7.68 2.34
CA ALA A 95 -24.25 -8.94 3.08
C ALA A 95 -23.26 -9.93 2.44
N SER A 96 -22.94 -9.77 1.15
CA SER A 96 -21.91 -10.53 0.46
C SER A 96 -21.25 -9.65 -0.59
N LEU A 97 -19.92 -9.74 -0.70
CA LEU A 97 -19.20 -9.10 -1.79
C LEU A 97 -19.43 -9.88 -3.09
N PRO A 98 -19.68 -9.20 -4.23
CA PRO A 98 -19.82 -9.87 -5.53
C PRO A 98 -18.61 -10.72 -5.93
N HIS A 99 -17.42 -10.25 -5.58
CA HIS A 99 -16.15 -10.90 -5.92
C HIS A 99 -15.19 -10.97 -4.72
N PRO A 100 -14.34 -12.00 -4.65
CA PRO A 100 -13.28 -12.08 -3.64
C PRO A 100 -12.29 -10.92 -3.76
N LEU A 101 -12.06 -10.19 -2.67
CA LEU A 101 -11.16 -9.03 -2.65
C LEU A 101 -9.73 -9.36 -3.06
N ALA A 102 -9.22 -10.54 -2.65
CA ALA A 102 -7.89 -11.00 -3.04
C ALA A 102 -7.75 -11.13 -4.57
N LEU A 103 -8.81 -11.60 -5.23
CA LEU A 103 -8.85 -11.74 -6.67
C LEU A 103 -8.89 -10.36 -7.36
N VAL A 104 -9.71 -9.42 -6.86
CA VAL A 104 -9.76 -8.06 -7.42
C VAL A 104 -8.45 -7.31 -7.22
N LYS A 105 -7.78 -7.45 -6.06
CA LYS A 105 -6.43 -6.90 -5.83
C LYS A 105 -5.40 -7.45 -6.83
N SER A 106 -5.45 -8.75 -7.08
CA SER A 106 -4.59 -9.41 -8.09
C SER A 106 -4.91 -8.91 -9.51
N SER A 107 -6.20 -8.71 -9.82
CA SER A 107 -6.66 -8.17 -11.10
C SER A 107 -6.16 -6.74 -11.33
N LEU A 108 -6.28 -5.86 -10.34
CA LEU A 108 -5.77 -4.49 -10.40
C LEU A 108 -4.27 -4.48 -10.75
N GLN A 109 -3.47 -5.23 -9.99
CA GLN A 109 -2.03 -5.26 -10.19
C GLN A 109 -1.66 -5.77 -11.58
N LYS A 110 -2.21 -6.92 -11.98
CA LYS A 110 -1.91 -7.50 -13.29
C LYS A 110 -2.44 -6.65 -14.45
N ALA A 111 -3.58 -5.98 -14.29
CA ALA A 111 -4.08 -5.05 -15.29
C ALA A 111 -3.15 -3.85 -15.46
N ILE A 112 -2.64 -3.26 -14.38
CA ILE A 112 -1.62 -2.19 -14.43
C ILE A 112 -0.35 -2.70 -15.10
N ARG A 113 0.18 -3.86 -14.69
CA ARG A 113 1.35 -4.51 -15.28
C ARG A 113 1.24 -4.74 -16.79
N ARG A 114 0.04 -5.04 -17.28
CA ARG A 114 -0.25 -5.40 -18.68
C ARG A 114 -0.77 -4.23 -19.52
N GLY A 115 -0.81 -3.03 -18.95
CA GLY A 115 -1.36 -1.85 -19.63
C GLY A 115 -2.86 -1.92 -19.97
N LEU A 116 -3.62 -2.72 -19.22
CA LEU A 116 -5.06 -2.90 -19.39
C LEU A 116 -5.83 -1.84 -18.58
N ALA A 117 -5.81 -0.59 -19.05
CA ALA A 117 -6.28 0.57 -18.29
C ALA A 117 -7.75 0.47 -17.85
N ARG A 118 -8.65 0.02 -18.73
CA ARG A 118 -10.08 -0.12 -18.41
C ARG A 118 -10.30 -1.13 -17.27
N GLN A 119 -9.63 -2.29 -17.34
CA GLN A 119 -9.67 -3.33 -16.32
C GLN A 119 -9.08 -2.85 -14.99
N ALA A 120 -7.97 -2.10 -15.04
CA ALA A 120 -7.32 -1.55 -13.85
C ALA A 120 -8.24 -0.54 -13.14
N VAL A 121 -8.82 0.40 -13.89
CA VAL A 121 -9.76 1.39 -13.34
C VAL A 121 -11.01 0.73 -12.78
N ALA A 122 -11.57 -0.27 -13.46
CA ALA A 122 -12.71 -1.05 -12.96
C ALA A 122 -12.39 -1.75 -11.62
N ALA A 123 -11.23 -2.41 -11.52
CA ALA A 123 -10.82 -3.08 -10.30
C ALA A 123 -10.57 -2.08 -9.16
N ALA A 124 -9.97 -0.91 -9.45
CA ALA A 124 -9.79 0.15 -8.48
C ALA A 124 -11.12 0.75 -8.01
N ALA A 125 -12.06 0.99 -8.92
CA ALA A 125 -13.42 1.43 -8.64
C ALA A 125 -14.12 0.49 -7.66
N TYR A 126 -14.10 -0.82 -7.95
CA TYR A 126 -14.64 -1.84 -7.04
C TYR A 126 -13.98 -1.79 -5.66
N LEU A 127 -12.65 -1.69 -5.60
CA LEU A 127 -11.93 -1.64 -4.33
C LEU A 127 -12.19 -0.34 -3.55
N LEU A 128 -12.36 0.81 -4.21
CA LEU A 128 -12.73 2.07 -3.53
C LEU A 128 -14.08 1.97 -2.83
N ALA A 129 -15.01 1.25 -3.43
CA ALA A 129 -16.36 1.07 -2.88
C ALA A 129 -16.43 0.07 -1.72
N HIS A 130 -15.53 -0.91 -1.70
CA HIS A 130 -15.60 -2.02 -0.74
C HIS A 130 -14.49 -1.98 0.32
N GLU A 131 -13.26 -1.63 -0.07
CA GLU A 131 -12.06 -1.67 0.78
C GLU A 131 -11.05 -0.56 0.39
N PRO A 132 -11.42 0.73 0.50
CA PRO A 132 -10.56 1.83 0.06
C PRO A 132 -9.22 1.86 0.80
N ARG A 133 -9.19 1.43 2.07
CA ARG A 133 -7.95 1.31 2.87
C ARG A 133 -6.96 0.34 2.26
N GLU A 134 -7.43 -0.83 1.84
CA GLU A 134 -6.58 -1.86 1.23
C GLU A 134 -6.08 -1.42 -0.14
N LEU A 135 -6.91 -0.75 -0.93
CA LEU A 135 -6.48 -0.17 -2.21
C LEU A 135 -5.38 0.85 -2.02
N LEU A 136 -5.60 1.86 -1.19
CA LEU A 136 -4.65 2.97 -0.97
C LEU A 136 -3.32 2.48 -0.38
N ARG A 137 -3.35 1.39 0.40
CA ARG A 137 -2.14 0.71 0.87
C ARG A 137 -1.45 -0.08 -0.24
N ARG A 138 -2.19 -0.76 -1.12
CA ARG A 138 -1.59 -1.60 -2.16
C ARG A 138 -1.06 -0.78 -3.34
N LEU A 139 -1.69 0.34 -3.67
CA LEU A 139 -1.40 1.10 -4.87
C LEU A 139 0.06 1.62 -4.94
N PRO A 140 0.66 2.23 -3.89
CA PRO A 140 2.07 2.63 -3.93
C PRO A 140 3.03 1.47 -4.26
N VAL A 141 2.74 0.27 -3.76
CA VAL A 141 3.56 -0.93 -4.03
C VAL A 141 3.44 -1.31 -5.51
N VAL A 142 2.21 -1.39 -6.03
CA VAL A 142 1.96 -1.73 -7.44
C VAL A 142 2.60 -0.72 -8.38
N LEU A 143 2.52 0.58 -8.06
CA LEU A 143 3.18 1.62 -8.84
C LEU A 143 4.69 1.39 -8.89
N CYS A 144 5.35 1.24 -7.74
CA CYS A 144 6.81 1.00 -7.68
C CYS A 144 7.24 -0.32 -8.34
N GLU A 145 6.47 -1.39 -8.20
CA GLU A 145 6.80 -2.72 -8.72
C GLU A 145 6.64 -2.82 -10.24
N ASP A 146 5.53 -2.30 -10.77
CA ASP A 146 5.09 -2.60 -12.14
C ASP A 146 5.23 -1.42 -13.11
N VAL A 147 5.43 -0.20 -12.61
CA VAL A 147 5.46 1.03 -13.43
C VAL A 147 6.66 1.92 -13.08
N GLY A 148 6.64 2.57 -11.92
CA GLY A 148 7.59 3.57 -11.46
C GLY A 148 6.99 4.48 -10.39
N ILE A 149 7.75 5.50 -10.01
CA ILE A 149 7.33 6.47 -8.99
C ILE A 149 6.65 7.64 -9.69
N PHE A 150 5.40 7.90 -9.30
CA PHE A 150 4.61 9.02 -9.79
C PHE A 150 4.80 10.24 -8.90
N ASP A 151 4.80 11.42 -9.51
CA ASP A 151 4.77 12.71 -8.78
C ASP A 151 3.53 12.87 -7.89
N ASP A 152 2.46 12.13 -8.17
CA ASP A 152 1.22 12.08 -7.38
C ASP A 152 1.33 11.25 -6.08
N LEU A 153 2.44 10.55 -5.86
CA LEU A 153 2.61 9.69 -4.68
C LEU A 153 2.38 10.41 -3.34
N PRO A 154 2.74 11.70 -3.15
CA PRO A 154 2.46 12.40 -1.90
C PRO A 154 0.96 12.54 -1.62
N GLU A 155 0.14 12.80 -2.64
CA GLU A 155 -1.33 12.86 -2.51
C GLU A 155 -1.90 11.48 -2.17
N LEU A 156 -1.46 10.45 -2.90
CA LEU A 156 -1.86 9.08 -2.64
C LEU A 156 -1.50 8.63 -1.22
N THR A 157 -0.31 9.00 -0.75
CA THR A 157 0.18 8.69 0.60
C THR A 157 -0.65 9.45 1.64
N TRP A 158 -0.99 10.71 1.38
CA TRP A 158 -1.87 11.49 2.24
C TRP A 158 -3.24 10.84 2.36
N LEU A 159 -3.88 10.48 1.23
CA LEU A 159 -5.18 9.79 1.22
C LEU A 159 -5.12 8.47 1.98
N MET A 160 -4.07 7.67 1.79
CA MET A 160 -3.88 6.43 2.54
C MET A 160 -3.91 6.68 4.07
N VAL A 161 -3.12 7.64 4.54
CA VAL A 161 -3.04 7.99 5.96
C VAL A 161 -4.37 8.54 6.47
N ALA A 162 -5.01 9.42 5.68
CA ALA A 162 -6.29 10.05 5.99
C ALA A 162 -7.39 9.00 6.15
N VAL A 163 -7.56 8.10 5.18
CA VAL A 163 -8.61 7.07 5.21
C VAL A 163 -8.37 6.04 6.32
N GLN A 164 -7.11 5.72 6.62
CA GLN A 164 -6.76 4.92 7.79
C GLN A 164 -7.17 5.63 9.10
N SER A 165 -7.11 6.96 9.11
CA SER A 165 -7.56 7.85 10.19
C SER A 165 -9.06 8.15 10.16
N GLY A 166 -9.85 7.45 9.34
CA GLY A 166 -11.31 7.61 9.28
C GLY A 166 -11.80 8.76 8.40
N TYR A 167 -10.93 9.36 7.59
CA TYR A 167 -11.37 10.25 6.52
C TYR A 167 -12.24 9.49 5.52
N VAL A 168 -13.33 10.14 5.09
CA VAL A 168 -14.22 9.64 4.04
C VAL A 168 -13.81 10.31 2.73
N LEU A 169 -13.54 9.51 1.71
CA LEU A 169 -13.13 10.00 0.40
C LEU A 169 -14.23 10.87 -0.22
N SER A 170 -13.85 12.04 -0.71
CA SER A 170 -14.68 12.85 -1.59
C SER A 170 -14.68 12.26 -3.01
N GLU A 171 -15.61 12.75 -3.83
CA GLU A 171 -15.67 12.37 -5.24
C GLU A 171 -14.41 12.80 -6.02
N GLU A 172 -13.82 13.94 -5.63
CA GLU A 172 -12.57 14.42 -6.19
C GLU A 172 -11.43 13.45 -5.89
N ASP A 173 -11.34 12.96 -4.65
CA ASP A 173 -10.32 11.98 -4.24
C ASP A 173 -10.50 10.65 -4.99
N VAL A 174 -11.74 10.18 -5.13
CA VAL A 174 -12.07 9.00 -5.94
C VAL A 174 -11.61 9.22 -7.39
N GLY A 175 -11.96 10.38 -7.97
CA GLY A 175 -11.55 10.75 -9.31
C GLY A 175 -10.03 10.79 -9.47
N PHE A 176 -9.30 11.32 -8.48
CA PHE A 176 -7.84 11.31 -8.45
C PHE A 176 -7.28 9.89 -8.49
N VAL A 177 -7.74 9.00 -7.59
CA VAL A 177 -7.24 7.62 -7.51
C VAL A 177 -7.49 6.86 -8.82
N LEU A 178 -8.69 7.02 -9.41
CA LEU A 178 -9.02 6.37 -10.68
C LEU A 178 -8.17 6.90 -11.84
N ARG A 179 -7.93 8.22 -11.90
CA ARG A 179 -7.01 8.82 -12.89
C ARG A 179 -5.59 8.28 -12.74
N LEU A 180 -5.09 8.20 -11.51
CA LEU A 180 -3.76 7.68 -11.22
C LEU A 180 -3.61 6.22 -11.67
N VAL A 181 -4.60 5.37 -11.38
CA VAL A 181 -4.61 3.97 -11.83
C VAL A 181 -4.65 3.86 -13.36
N GLY A 182 -5.49 4.67 -14.02
CA GLY A 182 -5.55 4.72 -15.48
C GLY A 182 -4.22 5.17 -16.09
N ALA A 183 -3.61 6.22 -15.54
CA ALA A 183 -2.31 6.73 -15.98
C ALA A 183 -1.20 5.70 -15.77
N ALA A 184 -1.19 5.00 -14.64
CA ALA A 184 -0.25 3.92 -14.34
C ALA A 184 -0.35 2.75 -15.32
N ALA A 185 -1.57 2.33 -15.67
CA ALA A 185 -1.75 1.29 -16.68
C ALA A 185 -1.29 1.77 -18.06
N LEU A 186 -1.62 3.00 -18.46
CA LEU A 186 -1.22 3.56 -19.76
C LEU A 186 0.28 3.93 -19.85
N HIS A 187 0.98 3.98 -18.72
CA HIS A 187 2.39 4.36 -18.71
C HIS A 187 3.23 3.34 -19.47
N PRO A 188 4.10 3.77 -20.40
CA PRO A 188 4.84 2.86 -21.27
C PRO A 188 6.01 2.16 -20.57
N GLN A 189 6.60 2.81 -19.55
CA GLN A 189 7.81 2.30 -18.92
C GLN A 189 7.51 1.43 -17.70
N ARG A 190 8.41 0.46 -17.48
CA ARG A 190 8.54 -0.30 -16.25
C ARG A 190 9.79 0.16 -15.51
N THR A 191 9.71 0.18 -14.19
CA THR A 191 10.86 0.42 -13.33
C THR A 191 11.38 -0.91 -12.80
N SER A 192 12.71 -1.07 -12.85
CA SER A 192 13.38 -2.16 -12.15
C SER A 192 13.63 -1.73 -10.71
N PRO A 193 13.18 -2.51 -9.73
CA PRO A 193 13.42 -2.16 -8.34
C PRO A 193 14.93 -2.17 -8.04
N PRO A 194 15.44 -1.16 -7.33
CA PRO A 194 16.82 -1.17 -6.90
C PRO A 194 17.05 -2.32 -5.92
N LYS A 195 18.19 -2.97 -6.03
CA LYS A 195 18.61 -3.98 -5.05
C LYS A 195 18.81 -3.27 -3.71
N LEU A 196 18.19 -3.78 -2.65
CA LEU A 196 18.44 -3.23 -1.32
C LEU A 196 19.86 -3.58 -0.92
N LEU A 197 20.70 -2.58 -0.70
CA LEU A 197 22.00 -2.80 -0.08
C LEU A 197 21.81 -3.05 1.43
N PRO A 198 22.66 -3.85 2.09
CA PRO A 198 22.66 -3.95 3.54
C PRO A 198 22.71 -2.56 4.18
N GLY A 199 21.83 -2.28 5.13
CA GLY A 199 21.72 -0.96 5.79
C GLY A 199 20.86 0.08 5.06
N ALA A 200 20.41 -0.18 3.82
CA ALA A 200 19.65 0.80 3.05
C ALA A 200 18.26 1.09 3.67
N ALA A 201 17.64 0.10 4.32
CA ALA A 201 16.41 0.30 5.06
C ALA A 201 16.59 1.30 6.21
N GLU A 202 17.69 1.21 6.96
CA GLU A 202 18.06 2.13 8.02
C GLU A 202 18.31 3.53 7.48
N VAL A 203 18.93 3.65 6.30
CA VAL A 203 19.12 4.93 5.60
C VAL A 203 17.77 5.54 5.23
N ALA A 204 16.87 4.77 4.61
CA ALA A 204 15.52 5.23 4.25
C ALA A 204 14.73 5.70 5.49
N LEU A 205 14.79 4.94 6.58
CA LEU A 205 14.12 5.29 7.84
C LEU A 205 14.76 6.52 8.51
N ALA A 206 16.08 6.66 8.42
CA ALA A 206 16.79 7.84 8.92
C ALA A 206 16.41 9.11 8.14
N ARG A 207 16.17 9.00 6.82
CA ARG A 207 15.64 10.11 5.99
C ARG A 207 14.21 10.49 6.33
N LEU A 208 13.36 9.53 6.68
CA LEU A 208 12.00 9.81 7.16
C LEU A 208 12.03 10.55 8.51
N LEU A 209 13.00 10.20 9.35
CA LEU A 209 13.16 10.73 10.69
C LEU A 209 14.48 11.50 10.83
N PRO A 210 14.71 12.57 10.04
CA PRO A 210 15.98 13.29 10.09
C PRO A 210 16.19 13.73 11.53
N ARG A 211 17.36 13.39 12.08
CA ARG A 211 17.73 13.80 13.42
C ARG A 211 17.68 15.33 13.42
N PRO A 212 16.99 15.99 14.39
CA PRO A 212 17.10 17.44 14.47
C PRO A 212 18.59 17.75 14.49
N ALA A 213 19.05 18.54 13.52
CA ALA A 213 20.42 19.01 13.52
C ALA A 213 20.65 19.59 14.92
N PRO A 214 21.75 19.22 15.62
CA PRO A 214 22.06 19.85 16.89
C PRO A 214 21.97 21.35 16.62
N ALA A 215 21.11 22.06 17.37
CA ALA A 215 20.88 23.47 17.16
C ALA A 215 22.21 24.19 17.38
N THR A 216 23.02 24.33 16.32
CA THR A 216 24.23 25.13 16.31
C THR A 216 23.74 26.57 16.28
N LEU A 217 23.40 27.04 17.48
CA LEU A 217 22.98 28.40 17.84
C LEU A 217 24.00 29.50 17.46
N ALA A 218 25.01 29.22 16.64
CA ALA A 218 26.18 30.08 16.45
C ALA A 218 26.63 30.30 15.00
N GLN A 219 26.07 29.64 13.97
CA GLN A 219 26.53 29.82 12.59
C GLN A 219 25.72 30.89 11.81
N LYS A 220 25.48 32.03 12.47
CA LYS A 220 25.08 33.30 11.84
C LYS A 220 26.32 34.17 11.54
N GLN A 221 27.46 33.55 11.25
CA GLN A 221 28.64 34.25 10.78
C GLN A 221 28.55 34.39 9.26
N ALA A 222 28.38 35.64 8.86
CA ALA A 222 28.42 36.20 7.50
C ALA A 222 29.14 35.30 6.49
N ALA A 223 28.38 34.47 5.77
CA ALA A 223 28.86 33.96 4.50
C ALA A 223 29.02 35.17 3.54
N PRO A 224 30.17 35.30 2.85
CA PRO A 224 30.37 36.37 1.88
C PRO A 224 29.26 36.32 0.83
N ALA A 225 28.77 37.50 0.44
CA ALA A 225 27.70 37.65 -0.53
C ALA A 225 28.02 36.80 -1.78
N PRO A 226 27.15 35.85 -2.18
CA PRO A 226 27.42 35.01 -3.33
C PRO A 226 27.53 35.90 -4.57
N SER A 227 28.65 35.75 -5.28
CA SER A 227 28.87 36.34 -6.60
C SER A 227 27.68 36.04 -7.51
N ALA A 228 27.26 37.01 -8.33
CA ALA A 228 26.05 36.99 -9.14
C ALA A 228 26.10 36.00 -10.34
N GLU A 229 26.35 34.73 -10.09
CA GLU A 229 26.25 33.65 -11.07
C GLU A 229 24.82 33.09 -11.14
N LYS A 230 24.44 32.62 -12.33
CA LYS A 230 23.09 32.29 -12.84
C LYS A 230 22.10 31.74 -11.78
N PRO A 231 21.08 32.52 -11.36
CA PRO A 231 20.11 32.11 -10.34
C PRO A 231 19.08 31.04 -10.77
N ALA A 232 18.85 30.88 -12.08
CA ALA A 232 17.72 30.07 -12.56
C ALA A 232 17.96 28.56 -12.50
N GLU A 233 19.15 28.10 -12.91
CA GLU A 233 19.49 26.67 -13.00
C GLU A 233 19.62 26.03 -11.61
N THR A 234 20.10 26.80 -10.62
CA THR A 234 20.22 26.36 -9.23
C THR A 234 18.87 26.19 -8.53
N ALA A 235 17.87 27.01 -8.88
CA ALA A 235 16.53 26.93 -8.31
C ALA A 235 15.76 25.69 -8.76
N GLU A 236 15.85 25.33 -10.05
CA GLU A 236 15.19 24.15 -10.61
C GLU A 236 15.81 22.85 -10.06
N ALA A 237 17.14 22.78 -10.00
CA ALA A 237 17.84 21.65 -9.40
C ALA A 237 17.47 21.45 -7.93
N ALA A 238 17.40 22.54 -7.14
CA ALA A 238 16.98 22.48 -5.75
C ALA A 238 15.51 22.03 -5.59
N ALA A 239 14.61 22.52 -6.46
CA ALA A 239 13.20 22.10 -6.46
C ALA A 239 13.06 20.61 -6.81
N SER A 240 13.80 20.14 -7.81
CA SER A 240 13.82 18.72 -8.22
C SER A 240 14.35 17.82 -7.08
N ALA A 241 15.45 18.22 -6.43
CA ALA A 241 15.99 17.50 -5.27
C ALA A 241 15.00 17.44 -4.10
N GLY A 242 14.33 18.55 -3.79
CA GLY A 242 13.30 18.60 -2.75
C GLY A 242 12.10 17.70 -3.05
N ARG A 243 11.67 17.66 -4.32
CA ARG A 243 10.59 16.78 -4.80
C ARG A 243 10.98 15.30 -4.64
N THR A 244 12.17 14.92 -5.10
CA THR A 244 12.67 13.55 -5.01
C THR A 244 12.78 13.08 -3.55
N GLU A 245 13.26 13.94 -2.65
CA GLU A 245 13.33 13.64 -1.22
C GLU A 245 11.93 13.45 -0.60
N LEU A 246 10.94 14.26 -0.98
CA LEU A 246 9.56 14.10 -0.52
C LEU A 246 8.98 12.73 -0.94
N LEU A 247 9.21 12.32 -2.20
CA LEU A 247 8.78 11.03 -2.72
C LEU A 247 9.42 9.86 -1.97
N ALA A 248 10.74 9.93 -1.73
CA ALA A 248 11.46 8.94 -0.94
C ALA A 248 10.88 8.79 0.48
N ARG A 249 10.54 9.91 1.13
CA ARG A 249 9.88 9.89 2.45
C ARG A 249 8.47 9.30 2.40
N CYS A 250 7.69 9.56 1.34
CA CYS A 250 6.37 8.96 1.18
C CYS A 250 6.46 7.43 1.07
N LEU A 251 7.46 6.91 0.35
CA LEU A 251 7.72 5.46 0.26
C LEU A 251 8.11 4.86 1.61
N ALA A 252 9.02 5.50 2.35
CA ALA A 252 9.41 5.06 3.69
C ALA A 252 8.22 5.11 4.66
N LEU A 253 7.41 6.16 4.61
CA LEU A 253 6.20 6.29 5.39
C LEU A 253 5.23 5.15 5.07
N ARG A 254 5.01 4.85 3.78
CA ARG A 254 4.18 3.71 3.38
C ARG A 254 4.74 2.40 3.92
N ALA A 255 6.04 2.16 3.85
CA ALA A 255 6.66 0.94 4.37
C ALA A 255 6.39 0.75 5.88
N CYS A 256 6.37 1.85 6.66
CA CYS A 256 6.04 1.83 8.09
C CYS A 256 4.58 1.43 8.41
N TYR A 257 3.66 1.46 7.44
CA TYR A 257 2.31 0.89 7.59
C TYR A 257 2.29 -0.64 7.44
N GLY A 258 3.45 -1.28 7.21
CA GLY A 258 3.58 -2.72 7.05
C GLY A 258 2.98 -3.26 5.76
N GLY A 259 2.88 -4.58 5.68
CA GLY A 259 2.50 -5.33 4.48
C GLY A 259 3.24 -6.65 4.42
N MET A 260 3.30 -7.26 3.23
CA MET A 260 4.21 -8.40 3.02
C MET A 260 5.66 -7.93 3.13
N GLY A 261 6.56 -8.79 3.62
CA GLY A 261 7.97 -8.44 3.79
C GLY A 261 8.61 -7.94 2.49
N GLY A 262 8.30 -8.59 1.37
CA GLY A 262 8.76 -8.17 0.03
C GLY A 262 8.28 -6.77 -0.37
N ASP A 263 7.03 -6.41 -0.08
CA ASP A 263 6.49 -5.07 -0.37
C ASP A 263 7.23 -3.99 0.44
N VAL A 264 7.44 -4.24 1.73
CA VAL A 264 8.13 -3.32 2.63
C VAL A 264 9.57 -3.12 2.17
N HIS A 265 10.26 -4.22 1.88
CA HIS A 265 11.63 -4.20 1.37
C HIS A 265 11.74 -3.43 0.06
N LEU A 266 10.86 -3.70 -0.90
CA LEU A 266 10.76 -3.00 -2.18
C LEU A 266 10.68 -1.47 -1.98
N LEU A 267 9.74 -1.00 -1.16
CA LEU A 267 9.53 0.42 -0.92
C LEU A 267 10.74 1.07 -0.23
N LEU A 268 11.36 0.38 0.73
CA LEU A 268 12.56 0.85 1.40
C LEU A 268 13.76 0.93 0.45
N SER A 269 13.89 0.01 -0.51
CA SER A 269 14.94 0.09 -1.54
C SER A 269 14.82 1.36 -2.35
N PHE A 270 13.60 1.67 -2.84
CA PHE A 270 13.36 2.90 -3.57
C PHE A 270 13.61 4.14 -2.70
N ALA A 271 13.12 4.15 -1.45
CA ALA A 271 13.32 5.26 -0.53
C ALA A 271 14.81 5.50 -0.18
N ALA A 272 15.63 4.44 -0.17
CA ALA A 272 17.05 4.51 0.14
C ALA A 272 17.89 5.04 -1.02
N SER A 273 17.46 4.85 -2.26
CA SER A 273 18.25 5.17 -3.45
C SER A 273 17.51 6.03 -4.48
N PRO A 274 17.08 7.27 -4.11
CA PRO A 274 16.42 8.21 -5.00
C PRO A 274 17.16 8.50 -6.29
N GLU A 275 18.49 8.55 -6.23
CA GLU A 275 19.38 8.76 -7.36
C GLU A 275 19.23 7.73 -8.49
N LEU A 276 18.70 6.53 -8.20
CA LEU A 276 18.51 5.47 -9.19
C LEU A 276 17.22 5.62 -10.01
N TRP A 277 16.30 6.50 -9.59
CA TRP A 277 14.99 6.66 -10.22
C TRP A 277 14.52 8.10 -10.39
N ALA A 278 15.19 9.10 -9.82
CA ALA A 278 14.79 10.50 -9.89
C ALA A 278 14.60 11.02 -11.33
N ASP A 279 15.46 10.58 -12.26
CA ASP A 279 15.38 10.98 -13.67
C ASP A 279 14.31 10.21 -14.46
N ARG A 280 13.62 9.26 -13.82
CA ARG A 280 12.60 8.37 -14.42
C ARG A 280 11.24 8.51 -13.74
N LEU A 281 10.99 9.68 -13.14
CA LEU A 281 9.70 9.97 -12.53
C LEU A 281 8.60 9.94 -13.59
N ALA A 282 7.55 9.18 -13.29
CA ALA A 282 6.35 9.19 -14.10
C ALA A 282 5.65 10.54 -13.93
N PRO A 283 5.18 11.15 -15.03
CA PRO A 283 4.52 12.44 -14.97
C PRO A 283 3.23 12.36 -14.12
N PRO A 284 2.74 13.48 -13.59
CA PRO A 284 1.46 13.55 -12.90
C PRO A 284 0.32 12.98 -13.75
N SER A 285 -0.56 12.20 -13.13
CA SER A 285 -1.71 11.55 -13.75
C SER A 285 -2.71 12.53 -14.34
N ALA A 286 -2.78 13.75 -13.79
CA ALA A 286 -3.57 14.85 -14.35
C ALA A 286 -3.19 15.19 -15.81
N GLY A 287 -1.97 14.86 -16.24
CA GLY A 287 -1.50 15.06 -17.61
C GLY A 287 -1.99 14.03 -18.63
N SER A 288 -2.76 13.00 -18.23
CA SER A 288 -3.28 11.97 -19.15
C SER A 288 -4.77 12.18 -19.46
N PRO A 289 -5.12 12.69 -20.66
CA PRO A 289 -6.52 12.87 -21.07
C PRO A 289 -7.27 11.54 -21.13
N GLN A 290 -6.62 10.47 -21.58
CA GLN A 290 -7.23 9.15 -21.67
C GLN A 290 -7.54 8.56 -20.28
N ALA A 291 -6.62 8.70 -19.31
CA ALA A 291 -6.89 8.29 -17.94
C ALA A 291 -8.01 9.13 -17.30
N SER A 292 -8.05 10.42 -17.61
CA SER A 292 -9.11 11.32 -17.16
C SER A 292 -10.47 10.94 -17.72
N ALA A 293 -10.56 10.63 -19.02
CA ALA A 293 -11.78 10.17 -19.66
C ALA A 293 -12.29 8.86 -19.05
N LEU A 294 -11.40 7.88 -18.83
CA LEU A 294 -11.76 6.62 -18.16
C LEU A 294 -12.27 6.85 -16.74
N ALA A 295 -11.60 7.70 -15.95
CA ALA A 295 -12.05 8.02 -14.60
C ALA A 295 -13.44 8.69 -14.60
N GLN A 296 -13.69 9.61 -15.54
CA GLN A 296 -14.99 10.26 -15.68
C GLN A 296 -16.09 9.31 -16.15
N GLU A 297 -15.80 8.36 -17.03
CA GLU A 297 -16.73 7.29 -17.42
C GLU A 297 -17.23 6.52 -16.19
N TRP A 298 -16.32 6.07 -15.33
CA TRP A 298 -16.67 5.34 -14.12
C TRP A 298 -17.39 6.20 -13.07
N LEU A 299 -16.98 7.46 -12.89
CA LEU A 299 -17.71 8.40 -12.04
C LEU A 299 -19.12 8.68 -12.60
N ALA A 300 -19.29 8.75 -13.92
CA ALA A 300 -20.60 8.94 -14.52
C ALA A 300 -21.52 7.73 -14.31
N VAL A 301 -21.01 6.51 -14.45
CA VAL A 301 -21.76 5.28 -14.12
C VAL A 301 -22.23 5.30 -12.66
N ALA A 302 -21.35 5.72 -11.76
CA ALA A 302 -21.66 5.86 -10.35
C ALA A 302 -22.74 6.90 -10.02
N ARG A 303 -22.71 8.06 -10.72
CA ARG A 303 -23.72 9.11 -10.57
C ARG A 303 -25.06 8.71 -11.20
N GLY A 304 -25.01 8.12 -12.40
CA GLY A 304 -26.16 7.87 -13.27
C GLY A 304 -27.04 6.69 -12.85
N GLY A 305 -26.53 5.79 -12.00
CA GLY A 305 -27.28 4.59 -11.62
C GLY A 305 -28.58 4.84 -10.84
N GLY A 306 -28.85 6.05 -10.32
CA GLY A 306 -30.02 6.33 -9.47
C GLY A 306 -30.05 5.53 -8.15
N LEU A 307 -29.11 4.59 -7.98
CA LEU A 307 -28.98 3.64 -6.87
C LEU A 307 -28.15 4.20 -5.70
N GLY A 308 -27.75 5.48 -5.78
CA GLY A 308 -26.88 6.11 -4.79
C GLY A 308 -25.52 5.41 -4.68
N PRO A 309 -24.79 5.55 -3.55
CA PRO A 309 -23.49 4.91 -3.30
C PRO A 309 -23.43 3.40 -3.57
N ARG A 310 -24.58 2.71 -3.66
CA ARG A 310 -24.65 1.27 -3.96
C ARG A 310 -24.35 0.93 -5.43
N ALA A 311 -24.31 1.91 -6.33
CA ALA A 311 -23.99 1.67 -7.74
C ALA A 311 -22.58 1.07 -7.95
N TRP A 312 -21.65 1.30 -7.01
CA TRP A 312 -20.31 0.71 -7.10
C TRP A 312 -20.21 -0.72 -6.56
N ALA A 313 -21.22 -1.16 -5.79
CA ALA A 313 -21.25 -2.51 -5.24
C ALA A 313 -21.65 -3.57 -6.26
N TRP A 314 -21.64 -3.21 -7.55
CA TRP A 314 -22.01 -4.10 -8.63
C TRP A 314 -20.90 -5.08 -8.95
N PRO A 315 -21.24 -6.31 -9.36
CA PRO A 315 -20.27 -7.23 -9.93
C PRO A 315 -19.52 -6.55 -11.08
N LEU A 316 -18.21 -6.76 -11.12
CA LEU A 316 -17.39 -6.42 -12.27
C LEU A 316 -17.91 -7.17 -13.50
N GLU A 317 -18.12 -6.45 -14.59
CA GLU A 317 -18.55 -7.05 -15.86
C GLU A 317 -17.54 -8.10 -16.34
N LEU A 318 -18.02 -9.14 -17.02
CA LEU A 318 -17.17 -10.22 -17.52
C LEU A 318 -16.01 -9.70 -18.41
N ALA A 319 -16.26 -8.64 -19.20
CA ALA A 319 -15.26 -8.03 -20.07
C ALA A 319 -14.10 -7.36 -19.32
N VAL A 320 -14.30 -6.99 -18.05
CA VAL A 320 -13.25 -6.39 -17.21
C VAL A 320 -12.63 -7.37 -16.20
N GLN A 321 -13.15 -8.59 -16.10
CA GLN A 321 -12.58 -9.64 -15.27
C GLN A 321 -11.35 -10.25 -15.94
N LEU A 322 -10.18 -10.08 -15.32
CA LEU A 322 -8.94 -10.63 -15.85
C LEU A 322 -8.78 -12.08 -15.42
N GLU A 323 -8.81 -13.03 -16.35
CA GLU A 323 -8.64 -14.46 -16.02
C GLU A 323 -7.27 -14.75 -15.39
N ALA A 324 -6.23 -14.03 -15.83
CA ALA A 324 -4.89 -14.11 -15.28
C ALA A 324 -4.76 -13.58 -13.84
N ALA A 325 -5.76 -12.85 -13.33
CA ALA A 325 -5.82 -12.47 -11.93
C ALA A 325 -5.93 -13.69 -11.01
N VAL A 326 -6.56 -14.76 -11.50
CA VAL A 326 -6.71 -16.02 -10.77
C VAL A 326 -5.38 -16.76 -10.79
N ASP A 327 -4.72 -16.75 -9.63
CA ASP A 327 -3.47 -17.45 -9.38
C ASP A 327 -3.55 -18.26 -8.09
N PHE A 328 -2.45 -18.92 -7.77
CA PHE A 328 -2.33 -19.80 -6.62
C PHE A 328 -2.26 -19.08 -5.27
N HIS A 329 -2.15 -17.75 -5.24
CA HIS A 329 -2.20 -16.97 -4.00
C HIS A 329 -3.63 -16.54 -3.65
N CYS A 330 -4.53 -16.47 -4.64
CA CYS A 330 -5.88 -15.96 -4.45
C CYS A 330 -7.00 -16.97 -4.74
N SER A 331 -6.68 -18.21 -5.14
CA SER A 331 -7.66 -19.24 -5.50
C SER A 331 -7.16 -20.67 -5.27
N ASP A 332 -8.07 -21.64 -5.36
CA ASP A 332 -7.79 -23.08 -5.32
C ASP A 332 -7.53 -23.68 -6.71
N VAL A 333 -7.13 -22.85 -7.68
CA VAL A 333 -6.94 -23.25 -9.08
C VAL A 333 -5.94 -24.40 -9.23
N VAL A 334 -4.89 -24.43 -8.41
CA VAL A 334 -3.82 -25.43 -8.46
C VAL A 334 -4.32 -26.85 -8.15
N PRO A 335 -4.91 -27.14 -6.96
CA PRO A 335 -5.40 -28.49 -6.68
C PRO A 335 -6.51 -28.95 -7.64
N ARG A 336 -7.30 -28.02 -8.18
CA ARG A 336 -8.34 -28.34 -9.18
C ARG A 336 -7.74 -28.69 -10.54
N LEU A 337 -6.75 -27.92 -11.00
CA LEU A 337 -6.05 -28.22 -12.25
C LEU A 337 -5.26 -29.53 -12.15
N LEU A 338 -4.61 -29.80 -11.01
CA LEU A 338 -3.95 -31.10 -10.76
C LEU A 338 -4.94 -32.27 -10.84
N ARG A 339 -6.14 -32.14 -10.25
CA ARG A 339 -7.18 -33.17 -10.35
C ARG A 339 -7.59 -33.41 -11.81
N PHE A 340 -7.79 -32.35 -12.58
CA PHE A 340 -8.08 -32.45 -14.01
C PHE A 340 -6.97 -33.18 -14.76
N LEU A 341 -5.71 -32.76 -14.60
CA LEU A 341 -4.56 -33.35 -15.29
C LEU A 341 -4.39 -34.85 -14.96
N ARG A 342 -4.61 -35.24 -13.70
CA ARG A 342 -4.59 -36.66 -13.28
C ARG A 342 -5.68 -37.51 -13.92
N SER A 343 -6.82 -36.91 -14.26
CA SER A 343 -7.96 -37.62 -14.85
C SER A 343 -7.89 -37.74 -16.37
N ARG A 344 -6.91 -37.10 -17.03
CA ARG A 344 -6.79 -37.09 -18.49
C ARG A 344 -6.35 -38.48 -19.02
N PRO A 345 -7.08 -39.05 -19.99
CA PRO A 345 -6.61 -40.25 -20.70
C PRO A 345 -5.28 -39.98 -21.39
N GLY A 346 -4.32 -40.89 -21.22
CA GLY A 346 -3.00 -40.78 -21.87
C GLY A 346 -2.05 -39.74 -21.26
N ALA A 347 -2.32 -39.21 -20.07
CA ALA A 347 -1.36 -38.39 -19.35
C ALA A 347 -0.11 -39.24 -19.00
N THR A 348 1.01 -38.98 -19.69
CA THR A 348 2.27 -39.72 -19.50
C THR A 348 3.01 -39.28 -18.24
N SER A 349 2.85 -38.02 -17.82
CA SER A 349 3.33 -37.50 -16.54
C SER A 349 2.38 -36.41 -16.01
N VAL A 350 2.15 -36.40 -14.70
CA VAL A 350 1.39 -35.35 -14.02
C VAL A 350 2.41 -34.42 -13.38
N PRO A 351 2.33 -33.09 -13.61
CA PRO A 351 3.28 -32.17 -13.00
C PRO A 351 3.12 -32.14 -11.48
N GLU A 352 4.24 -31.92 -10.79
CA GLU A 352 4.22 -31.61 -9.37
C GLU A 352 3.61 -30.23 -9.11
N GLU A 353 3.13 -30.00 -7.89
CA GLU A 353 2.50 -28.72 -7.53
C GLU A 353 3.44 -27.52 -7.76
N ALA A 354 4.73 -27.68 -7.45
CA ALA A 354 5.74 -26.65 -7.64
C ALA A 354 5.95 -26.30 -9.12
N GLU A 355 5.95 -27.31 -10.00
CA GLU A 355 6.06 -27.11 -11.45
C GLU A 355 4.84 -26.36 -11.99
N LEU A 356 3.63 -26.75 -11.55
CA LEU A 356 2.39 -26.10 -11.94
C LEU A 356 2.38 -24.62 -11.55
N LYS A 357 2.78 -24.30 -10.31
CA LYS A 357 2.90 -22.93 -9.82
C LYS A 357 3.93 -22.12 -10.62
N ALA A 358 5.09 -22.71 -10.91
CA ALA A 358 6.13 -22.07 -11.72
C ALA A 358 5.64 -21.76 -13.14
N ALA A 359 5.00 -22.71 -13.80
CA ALA A 359 4.43 -22.51 -15.13
C ALA A 359 3.32 -21.45 -15.12
N MET A 360 2.42 -21.49 -14.13
CA MET A 360 1.36 -20.48 -13.97
C MET A 360 1.90 -19.09 -13.73
N TRP A 361 3.00 -18.98 -12.99
CA TRP A 361 3.70 -17.72 -12.83
C TRP A 361 4.24 -17.25 -14.16
N GLN A 362 5.07 -18.06 -14.81
CA GLN A 362 5.83 -17.70 -16.01
C GLN A 362 4.96 -17.42 -17.25
N HIS A 363 3.96 -18.25 -17.51
CA HIS A 363 3.17 -18.20 -18.74
C HIS A 363 1.89 -17.37 -18.61
N ARG A 364 1.52 -16.96 -17.38
CA ARG A 364 0.28 -16.24 -17.14
C ARG A 364 0.47 -15.07 -16.19
N SER A 365 0.89 -15.30 -14.96
CA SER A 365 0.78 -14.28 -13.90
C SER A 365 1.86 -13.19 -13.96
N SER A 366 3.07 -13.54 -14.39
CA SER A 366 4.24 -12.65 -14.40
C SER A 366 4.38 -11.85 -15.70
N LEU A 367 3.51 -12.08 -16.69
CA LEU A 367 3.60 -11.40 -17.98
C LEU A 367 3.47 -9.88 -17.80
N ASN A 368 4.58 -9.19 -18.03
CA ASN A 368 4.66 -7.74 -18.11
C ASN A 368 4.94 -7.37 -19.56
N CYS A 369 3.97 -6.75 -20.23
CA CYS A 369 4.09 -6.38 -21.65
C CYS A 369 5.04 -5.21 -21.89
N ARG A 370 5.54 -4.56 -20.82
CA ARG A 370 6.54 -3.50 -20.89
C ARG A 370 7.97 -4.03 -20.92
N ASP A 371 8.17 -5.30 -20.57
CA ASP A 371 9.47 -5.94 -20.75
C ASP A 371 9.69 -6.20 -22.24
N PRO A 372 10.94 -6.07 -22.74
CA PRO A 372 11.26 -6.62 -24.05
C PRO A 372 10.88 -8.11 -24.04
N PRO A 373 10.32 -8.63 -25.14
CA PRO A 373 9.89 -10.02 -25.20
C PRO A 373 11.07 -10.92 -24.85
N ARG A 374 11.00 -11.55 -23.68
CA ARG A 374 11.92 -12.63 -23.36
C ARG A 374 11.56 -13.78 -24.31
N PRO A 375 12.55 -14.51 -24.83
CA PRO A 375 12.25 -15.73 -25.57
C PRO A 375 11.35 -16.58 -24.66
N PRO A 376 10.15 -16.97 -25.15
CA PRO A 376 9.26 -17.77 -24.32
C PRO A 376 10.01 -19.03 -23.96
N THR A 377 10.09 -19.34 -22.67
CA THR A 377 10.39 -20.71 -22.29
C THR A 377 9.34 -21.59 -22.95
N SER A 378 9.74 -22.75 -23.44
CA SER A 378 8.78 -23.73 -23.93
C SER A 378 7.81 -24.03 -22.78
N ALA A 379 6.51 -23.88 -23.04
CA ALA A 379 5.50 -24.30 -22.09
C ALA A 379 5.68 -25.81 -21.79
N PRO A 380 5.43 -26.26 -20.55
CA PRO A 380 5.53 -27.67 -20.24
C PRO A 380 4.48 -28.47 -21.03
N ALA A 381 4.75 -29.75 -21.30
CA ALA A 381 3.92 -30.56 -22.20
C ALA A 381 2.44 -30.67 -21.76
N TRP A 382 2.16 -30.57 -20.47
CA TRP A 382 0.79 -30.57 -19.93
C TRP A 382 0.04 -29.24 -20.16
N TRP A 383 0.75 -28.14 -20.42
CA TRP A 383 0.19 -26.83 -20.79
C TRP A 383 -0.13 -26.80 -22.29
N ASP A 384 -0.94 -27.76 -22.71
CA ASP A 384 -1.53 -27.80 -24.03
C ASP A 384 -2.87 -27.05 -24.06
N ALA A 385 -3.57 -27.10 -25.20
CA ALA A 385 -4.86 -26.43 -25.38
C ALA A 385 -5.93 -26.88 -24.36
N ALA A 386 -5.90 -28.15 -23.93
CA ALA A 386 -6.86 -28.66 -22.96
C ALA A 386 -6.53 -28.17 -21.53
N GLY A 387 -5.25 -28.14 -21.17
CA GLY A 387 -4.79 -27.55 -19.91
C GLY A 387 -5.13 -26.07 -19.80
N ASP A 388 -4.90 -25.30 -20.87
CA ASP A 388 -5.21 -23.87 -20.92
C ASP A 388 -6.73 -23.60 -20.85
N ALA A 389 -7.53 -24.37 -21.59
CA ALA A 389 -9.00 -24.26 -21.54
C ALA A 389 -9.57 -24.55 -20.15
N GLU A 390 -9.05 -25.57 -19.46
CA GLU A 390 -9.45 -25.87 -18.09
C GLU A 390 -9.04 -24.74 -17.14
N LEU A 391 -7.83 -24.20 -17.28
CA LEU A 391 -7.36 -23.09 -16.46
C LEU A 391 -8.24 -21.84 -16.64
N SER A 392 -8.65 -21.52 -17.87
CA SER A 392 -9.62 -20.45 -18.15
C SER A 392 -11.00 -20.74 -17.54
N ARG A 393 -11.50 -21.98 -17.62
CA ARG A 393 -12.77 -22.37 -16.98
C ARG A 393 -12.70 -22.21 -15.46
N LEU A 394 -11.62 -22.67 -14.83
CA LEU A 394 -11.39 -22.51 -13.39
C LEU A 394 -11.28 -21.04 -13.00
N SER A 395 -10.65 -20.20 -13.82
CA SER A 395 -10.60 -18.76 -13.60
C SER A 395 -11.98 -18.11 -13.58
N ARG A 396 -12.83 -18.40 -14.57
CA ARG A 396 -14.20 -17.88 -14.61
C ARG A 396 -15.03 -18.37 -13.42
N ALA A 397 -14.85 -19.62 -13.01
CA ALA A 397 -15.48 -20.16 -11.82
C ALA A 397 -15.06 -19.41 -10.55
N ALA A 398 -13.77 -19.09 -10.39
CA ALA A 398 -13.26 -18.33 -9.24
C ALA A 398 -13.82 -16.90 -9.16
N TRP A 399 -14.09 -16.26 -10.31
CA TRP A 399 -14.76 -14.96 -10.36
C TRP A 399 -16.24 -15.02 -9.98
N ALA A 400 -16.91 -16.12 -10.32
CA ALA A 400 -18.32 -16.36 -10.03
C ALA A 400 -18.58 -16.86 -8.59
N GLU A 401 -17.55 -17.37 -7.92
CA GLU A 401 -17.65 -17.90 -6.57
C GLU A 401 -17.95 -16.77 -5.58
N ARG A 402 -19.21 -16.71 -5.15
CA ARG A 402 -19.62 -15.85 -4.04
C ARG A 402 -19.11 -16.47 -2.76
N ARG A 403 -18.22 -15.77 -2.04
CA ARG A 403 -17.95 -16.16 -0.66
C ARG A 403 -19.18 -15.85 0.19
N PRO A 404 -19.77 -16.85 0.87
CA PRO A 404 -20.67 -16.55 1.98
C PRO A 404 -19.88 -15.67 2.95
N GLN A 405 -20.44 -14.52 3.36
CA GLN A 405 -19.83 -13.83 4.48
C GLN A 405 -19.84 -14.78 5.69
N PRO A 406 -18.76 -14.82 6.48
CA PRO A 406 -18.86 -15.43 7.80
C PRO A 406 -20.06 -14.79 8.50
N PRO A 407 -20.93 -15.59 9.17
CA PRO A 407 -22.14 -15.06 9.80
C PRO A 407 -21.73 -13.86 10.65
N ALA A 408 -22.43 -12.73 10.45
CA ALA A 408 -22.10 -11.47 11.12
C ALA A 408 -21.91 -11.75 12.62
N ALA A 409 -20.76 -11.31 13.16
CA ALA A 409 -20.28 -11.67 14.50
C ALA A 409 -21.17 -11.18 15.68
N GLY A 410 -22.44 -10.89 15.43
CA GLY A 410 -23.45 -10.47 16.40
C GLY A 410 -24.70 -11.36 16.48
N VAL A 411 -24.85 -12.39 15.64
CA VAL A 411 -25.92 -13.38 15.85
C VAL A 411 -25.41 -14.41 16.84
N THR A 412 -25.47 -14.04 18.12
CA THR A 412 -25.42 -15.02 19.20
C THR A 412 -26.56 -15.99 18.97
N ALA A 413 -26.22 -17.23 18.61
CA ALA A 413 -27.15 -18.33 18.68
C ALA A 413 -27.55 -18.51 20.16
N GLY A 414 -28.59 -17.81 20.61
CA GLY A 414 -29.38 -18.25 21.75
C GLY A 414 -30.15 -19.51 21.34
N ALA A 415 -30.45 -20.48 22.18
CA ALA A 415 -30.19 -20.65 23.61
C ALA A 415 -30.32 -22.15 23.91
N GLY A 416 -29.56 -22.66 24.88
CA GLY A 416 -29.78 -24.02 25.37
C GLY A 416 -28.66 -24.61 26.22
N ALA A 417 -28.43 -24.04 27.42
CA ALA A 417 -28.09 -24.79 28.64
C ALA A 417 -27.85 -23.81 29.80
N ASP A 418 -28.64 -24.00 30.87
CA ASP A 418 -28.68 -23.24 32.11
C ASP A 418 -27.32 -23.13 32.84
N GLY A 419 -27.01 -21.92 33.31
CA GLY A 419 -25.85 -21.67 34.17
C GLY A 419 -25.87 -20.26 34.77
N LYS A 420 -26.57 -20.11 35.89
CA LYS A 420 -26.67 -18.89 36.72
C LYS A 420 -25.31 -18.18 36.91
N ARG A 421 -25.20 -16.94 36.43
CA ARG A 421 -24.55 -15.86 37.22
C ARG A 421 -24.99 -14.46 36.77
N ARG A 422 -25.68 -13.79 37.69
CA ARG A 422 -26.11 -12.38 37.68
C ARG A 422 -24.88 -11.45 37.77
N LYS A 423 -24.78 -10.43 36.93
CA LYS A 423 -24.28 -9.10 37.34
C LYS A 423 -24.78 -7.97 36.42
N THR A 424 -25.69 -7.20 37.02
CA THR A 424 -26.15 -5.82 36.80
C THR A 424 -25.75 -5.07 35.52
N ALA A 425 -26.81 -4.61 34.84
CA ALA A 425 -26.83 -3.59 33.80
C ALA A 425 -26.42 -2.20 34.33
N GLY A 426 -25.70 -1.46 33.49
CA GLY A 426 -25.63 0.00 33.50
C GLY A 426 -25.92 0.50 32.09
N ALA A 427 -27.06 1.15 31.92
CA ALA A 427 -27.48 1.80 30.69
C ALA A 427 -26.81 3.18 30.56
N GLY A 428 -26.34 3.53 29.36
CA GLY A 428 -25.94 4.90 29.06
C GLY A 428 -25.04 5.03 27.82
N GLY A 429 -25.57 5.64 26.76
CA GLY A 429 -24.81 6.42 25.77
C GLY A 429 -24.05 5.63 24.69
N GLY A 430 -24.55 5.70 23.46
CA GLY A 430 -23.77 5.35 22.27
C GLY A 430 -22.58 6.28 22.10
N ALA A 431 -21.44 5.91 22.67
CA ALA A 431 -20.13 6.47 22.33
C ALA A 431 -19.37 5.40 21.52
N ARG A 432 -19.29 5.62 20.20
CA ARG A 432 -18.42 4.83 19.32
C ARG A 432 -16.96 5.06 19.75
N GLN A 433 -16.43 4.04 20.43
CA GLN A 433 -15.08 3.49 20.35
C GLN A 433 -13.87 4.43 20.49
N LEU A 434 -13.37 4.48 21.73
CA LEU A 434 -12.01 4.82 22.14
C LEU A 434 -10.96 3.90 21.49
N SER A 435 -9.82 4.46 21.10
CA SER A 435 -8.53 3.76 21.11
C SER A 435 -7.40 4.76 21.37
N ILE A 436 -7.02 4.85 22.64
CA ILE A 436 -5.76 5.40 23.14
C ILE A 436 -4.73 4.29 23.09
N LEU A 437 -3.52 4.55 22.58
CA LEU A 437 -2.35 3.81 23.03
C LEU A 437 -1.25 4.82 23.38
N ARG A 438 -0.71 4.70 24.60
CA ARG A 438 0.49 5.37 25.18
C ARG A 438 1.69 4.41 25.10
N PHE A 439 2.92 4.90 24.89
CA PHE A 439 4.15 4.12 25.12
C PHE A 439 4.99 4.97 26.06
N ALA A 440 5.26 4.39 27.22
CA ALA A 440 6.18 4.94 28.20
C ALA A 440 7.55 5.14 27.52
N GLY A 441 8.14 6.32 27.70
CA GLY A 441 9.59 6.43 27.60
C GLY A 441 10.22 5.57 28.71
N PRO A 442 11.49 5.15 28.59
CA PRO A 442 12.20 4.62 29.74
C PRO A 442 12.07 5.66 30.85
N GLY A 443 11.42 5.26 31.95
CA GLY A 443 11.40 6.04 33.17
C GLY A 443 12.84 6.39 33.53
N ALA A 444 13.02 7.60 34.04
CA ALA A 444 14.24 8.00 34.70
C ALA A 444 14.67 6.84 35.61
N ALA A 445 15.84 6.24 35.32
CA ALA A 445 16.49 5.42 36.32
C ALA A 445 16.75 6.35 37.50
N ASP A 446 16.05 6.10 38.60
CA ASP A 446 16.22 6.80 39.85
C ASP A 446 17.71 6.89 40.19
N ALA A 447 18.19 8.12 40.27
CA ALA A 447 19.41 8.45 40.96
C ALA A 447 19.16 8.31 42.47
N THR A 448 19.07 7.08 42.96
CA THR A 448 19.15 6.76 44.39
C THR A 448 19.94 5.47 44.59
N ALA A 449 21.26 5.54 44.39
CA ALA A 449 22.19 4.72 45.15
C ALA A 449 22.70 5.60 46.30
N GLY A 450 21.87 5.71 47.33
CA GLY A 450 22.26 6.20 48.64
C GLY A 450 23.19 5.19 49.31
N ALA A 451 24.11 5.73 50.09
CA ALA A 451 25.06 5.03 50.93
C ALA A 451 24.39 4.17 52.02
N ALA A 452 24.92 2.96 52.22
CA ALA A 452 25.06 2.19 53.46
C ALA A 452 25.82 0.90 53.05
N GLY A 453 26.94 0.47 53.62
CA GLY A 453 27.37 0.57 55.01
C GLY A 453 27.25 -0.82 55.65
N ALA A 454 28.23 -1.70 55.41
CA ALA A 454 28.74 -2.77 56.28
C ALA A 454 29.90 -3.50 55.56
#